data_AF-A0A955Z4F1-F1
#
_entry.id   AF-A0A955Z4F1-F1
#
_cell.length_a   1.000
_cell.length_b   1.000
_cell.length_c   1.000
_cell.angle_alpha   90.00
_cell.angle_beta   90.00
_cell.angle_gamma   90.00
#
_symmetry.space_group_name_H-M   'P 1'
#
loop_
_entity.id
_entity.type
_entity.pdbx_description
1 polymer ?
#
loop_
_entity_poly.entity_id
_entity_poly.type
_entity_poly.pdbx_seq_one_letter_code
_entity_poly.pdbx_strand_id
1 'polypeptide(L)'
;EEQVLFPAIHGGRLGAPVHMPIRVMMQEHDDHGENLRRMRELATGYVPPPEACATWRALYAGLEKLEAELMEHIHLENNVLFPRALNG
;
A
#
# COMPACT_ATOMS: atom_id res chain seq x y z
N GLU A 1 -6.02 -7.78 4.18
CA GLU A 1 -7.07 -8.46 3.37
C GLU A 1 -7.09 -10.00 3.41
N GLU A 2 -5.95 -10.69 3.59
CA GLU A 2 -5.77 -12.14 3.31
C GLU A 2 -6.70 -13.10 4.05
N GLN A 3 -7.15 -12.77 5.25
CA GLN A 3 -7.95 -13.67 6.08
C GLN A 3 -9.46 -13.60 5.79
N VAL A 4 -9.92 -12.51 5.17
CA VAL A 4 -11.36 -12.23 5.04
C VAL A 4 -11.72 -11.79 3.62
N LEU A 5 -11.14 -10.67 3.15
CA LEU A 5 -11.56 -10.05 1.90
C LEU A 5 -11.13 -10.88 0.68
N PHE A 6 -9.86 -11.29 0.62
CA PHE A 6 -9.39 -12.10 -0.52
C PHE A 6 -10.07 -13.47 -0.61
N PRO A 7 -10.23 -14.25 0.48
CA PRO A 7 -10.98 -15.49 0.44
C PRO A 7 -12.44 -15.29 0.02
N ALA A 8 -13.08 -14.18 0.42
CA ALA A 8 -14.45 -13.87 0.01
C ALA A 8 -14.54 -13.63 -1.51
N ILE A 9 -13.66 -12.78 -2.06
CA ILE A 9 -13.61 -12.51 -3.51
C ILE A 9 -13.29 -13.79 -4.29
N HIS A 10 -12.29 -14.57 -3.83
CA HIS A 10 -11.91 -15.83 -4.45
C HIS A 10 -13.04 -16.86 -4.41
N GLY A 11 -13.82 -16.89 -3.31
CA GLY A 11 -15.01 -17.70 -3.16
C GLY A 11 -16.25 -17.19 -3.91
N GLY A 12 -16.11 -16.16 -4.76
CA GLY A 12 -17.18 -15.64 -5.60
C GLY A 12 -18.15 -14.66 -4.91
N ARG A 13 -17.81 -14.14 -3.72
CA ARG A 13 -18.60 -13.07 -3.09
C ARG A 13 -18.20 -11.74 -3.74
N LEU A 14 -19.08 -11.20 -4.58
CA LEU A 14 -18.89 -9.96 -5.34
C LEU A 14 -20.02 -8.97 -5.04
N GLY A 15 -19.78 -7.68 -5.30
CA GLY A 15 -20.74 -6.60 -5.08
C GLY A 15 -20.98 -6.27 -3.60
N ALA A 16 -22.25 -6.24 -3.17
CA ALA A 16 -22.66 -5.77 -1.85
C ALA A 16 -21.94 -6.43 -0.65
N PRO A 17 -21.67 -7.76 -0.63
CA PRO A 17 -20.98 -8.42 0.49
C PRO A 17 -19.53 -7.94 0.72
N VAL A 18 -18.85 -7.44 -0.32
CA VAL A 18 -17.45 -6.96 -0.23
C VAL A 18 -17.36 -5.44 -0.20
N HIS A 19 -18.46 -4.71 -0.42
CA HIS A 19 -18.48 -3.24 -0.43
C HIS A 19 -17.93 -2.62 0.85
N MET A 20 -18.41 -3.06 2.02
CA MET A 20 -17.98 -2.49 3.29
C MET A 20 -16.52 -2.80 3.62
N PRO A 21 -16.04 -4.06 3.52
CA PRO A 21 -14.62 -4.37 3.66
C PRO A 21 -13.72 -3.56 2.71
N ILE A 22 -14.07 -3.47 1.42
CA ILE A 22 -13.29 -2.69 0.44
C ILE A 22 -13.22 -1.22 0.85
N ARG A 23 -14.33 -0.63 1.30
CA ARG A 23 -14.34 0.76 1.76
C ARG A 23 -13.39 0.99 2.94
N VAL A 24 -13.28 0.03 3.86
CA VAL A 24 -12.33 0.10 4.98
C VAL A 24 -10.89 0.00 4.47
N MET A 25 -10.59 -0.94 3.57
CA MET A 25 -9.24 -1.07 2.99
C MET A 25 -8.82 0.18 2.22
N MET A 26 -9.73 0.81 1.45
CA MET A 26 -9.42 2.06 0.76
C MET A 26 -9.07 3.20 1.73
N GLN A 27 -9.74 3.29 2.88
CA GLN A 27 -9.38 4.25 3.92
C GLN A 27 -8.01 3.95 4.54
N GLU A 28 -7.73 2.68 4.83
CA GLU A 28 -6.42 2.25 5.34
C GLU A 28 -5.30 2.53 4.30
N HIS A 29 -5.58 2.38 3.01
CA HIS A 29 -4.67 2.73 1.92
C HIS A 29 -4.36 4.23 1.87
N ASP A 30 -5.35 5.09 2.06
CA ASP A 30 -5.14 6.53 2.16
C ASP A 30 -4.22 6.86 3.35
N ASP A 31 -4.48 6.25 4.52
CA ASP A 31 -3.65 6.42 5.72
C ASP A 31 -2.21 5.90 5.48
N HIS A 32 -2.03 4.80 4.75
CA HIS A 32 -0.71 4.31 4.34
C HIS A 32 0.00 5.29 3.40
N GLY A 33 -0.70 5.91 2.46
CA GLY A 33 -0.14 6.96 1.60
C GLY A 33 0.36 8.18 2.39
N GLU A 34 -0.39 8.63 3.39
CA GLU A 34 0.03 9.70 4.30
C GLU A 34 1.30 9.31 5.10
N ASN A 35 1.33 8.08 5.62
CA ASN A 35 2.47 7.57 6.38
C ASN A 35 3.74 7.45 5.52
N LEU A 36 3.63 6.98 4.27
CA LEU A 36 4.74 6.91 3.33
C LEU A 36 5.30 8.30 3.02
N ARG A 37 4.43 9.29 2.78
CA ARG A 37 4.86 10.67 2.57
C ARG A 37 5.60 11.22 3.78
N ARG A 38 5.07 10.99 4.98
CA ARG A 38 5.72 11.41 6.22
C ARG A 38 7.07 10.72 6.43
N MET A 39 7.18 9.44 6.10
CA MET A 39 8.43 8.69 6.13
C MET A 39 9.46 9.29 5.17
N ARG A 40 9.06 9.63 3.94
CA ARG A 40 9.91 10.30 2.95
C ARG A 40 10.42 11.66 3.44
N GLU A 41 9.56 12.46 4.07
CA GLU A 41 9.96 13.73 4.68
C GLU A 41 11.01 13.57 5.78
N LEU A 42 10.77 12.65 6.72
CA LEU A 42 11.68 12.35 7.83
C LEU A 42 13.03 11.81 7.34
N ALA A 43 13.03 11.11 6.20
CA ALA A 43 14.22 10.55 5.57
C ALA A 43 14.85 11.48 4.54
N THR A 44 14.55 12.78 4.54
CA THR A 44 15.12 13.78 3.61
C THR A 44 14.99 13.35 2.14
N GLY A 45 13.82 12.83 1.76
CA GLY A 45 13.57 12.32 0.42
C GLY A 45 14.40 11.09 0.05
N TYR A 46 14.90 10.34 1.04
CA TYR A 46 15.84 9.23 0.89
C TYR A 46 17.20 9.62 0.33
N VAL A 47 17.58 10.90 0.42
CA VAL A 47 18.93 11.36 0.03
C VAL A 47 19.85 11.25 1.24
N PRO A 48 20.79 10.28 1.28
CA PRO A 48 21.69 10.14 2.42
C PRO A 48 22.72 11.28 2.41
N PRO A 49 23.08 11.84 3.58
CA PRO A 49 24.12 12.86 3.65
C PRO A 49 25.52 12.28 3.35
N PRO A 50 26.54 13.10 3.05
CA PRO A 50 27.88 12.63 2.68
C PRO A 50 28.51 11.67 3.70
N GLU A 51 28.30 11.91 4.98
CA GLU A 51 28.82 11.13 6.11
C GLU A 51 28.06 9.83 6.39
N ALA A 52 26.96 9.56 5.68
CA ALA A 52 26.15 8.37 5.91
C ALA A 52 26.97 7.09 5.69
N CYS A 53 26.97 6.21 6.70
CA CYS A 53 27.59 4.90 6.62
C CYS A 53 26.81 3.95 5.68
N ALA A 54 27.38 2.79 5.39
CA ALA A 54 26.76 1.80 4.51
C ALA A 54 25.35 1.37 4.99
N THR A 55 25.15 1.18 6.30
CA THR A 55 23.86 0.76 6.86
C THR A 55 22.78 1.83 6.70
N TRP A 56 23.12 3.11 6.86
CA TRP A 56 22.16 4.19 6.64
C TRP A 56 21.77 4.28 5.16
N ARG A 57 22.74 4.22 4.25
CA ARG A 57 22.47 4.20 2.79
C ARG A 57 21.56 3.03 2.40
N ALA A 58 21.83 1.84 2.97
CA ALA A 58 21.00 0.66 2.76
C ALA A 58 19.57 0.84 3.31
N LEU A 59 19.42 1.47 4.48
CA LEU A 59 18.10 1.82 5.03
C LEU A 59 17.32 2.70 4.05
N TYR A 60 17.91 3.80 3.57
CA TYR A 60 17.23 4.73 2.65
C TYR A 60 16.83 4.05 1.33
N ALA A 61 17.72 3.23 0.75
CA ALA A 61 17.37 2.43 -0.43
C ALA A 61 16.24 1.44 -0.16
N GLY A 62 16.21 0.82 1.03
CA GLY A 62 15.13 -0.07 1.45
C GLY A 62 13.79 0.66 1.63
N LEU A 63 13.80 1.88 2.20
CA LEU A 63 12.59 2.69 2.36
C LEU A 63 12.04 3.16 1.02
N GLU A 64 12.89 3.58 0.09
CA GLU A 64 12.48 3.96 -1.27
C GLU A 64 11.84 2.78 -1.99
N LYS A 65 12.45 1.59 -1.87
CA LYS A 65 11.89 0.36 -2.42
C LYS A 65 10.53 0.02 -1.79
N LEU A 66 10.43 0.08 -0.46
CA LEU A 66 9.19 -0.19 0.26
C LEU A 66 8.06 0.74 -0.18
N GLU A 67 8.32 2.04 -0.30
CA GLU A 67 7.32 3.01 -0.76
C GLU A 67 6.85 2.68 -2.18
N ALA A 68 7.78 2.40 -3.11
CA ALA A 68 7.43 2.06 -4.48
C ALA A 68 6.57 0.78 -4.56
N GLU A 69 6.98 -0.28 -3.88
CA GLU A 69 6.26 -1.57 -3.87
C GLU A 69 4.88 -1.45 -3.20
N LEU A 70 4.77 -0.71 -2.09
CA LEU A 70 3.50 -0.53 -1.41
C LEU A 70 2.52 0.35 -2.22
N MET A 71 3.03 1.39 -2.90
CA MET A 71 2.21 2.20 -3.81
C MET A 71 1.72 1.39 -5.02
N GLU A 72 2.56 0.51 -5.58
CA GLU A 72 2.15 -0.41 -6.65
C GLU A 72 1.08 -1.40 -6.16
N HIS A 73 1.26 -1.98 -4.98
CA HIS A 73 0.28 -2.85 -4.33
C HIS A 73 -1.07 -2.15 -4.18
N ILE A 74 -1.09 -0.98 -3.53
CA ILE A 74 -2.31 -0.17 -3.35
C ILE A 74 -2.95 0.18 -4.70
N HIS A 75 -2.14 0.50 -5.72
CA HIS A 75 -2.65 0.81 -7.05
C HIS A 75 -3.37 -0.39 -7.67
N LEU A 76 -2.77 -1.58 -7.63
CA LEU A 76 -3.37 -2.81 -8.15
C LEU A 76 -4.68 -3.12 -7.44
N GLU A 77 -4.74 -2.94 -6.13
CA GLU A 77 -5.96 -3.20 -5.37
C GLU A 77 -7.05 -2.19 -5.66
N ASN A 78 -6.77 -0.90 -5.49
CA ASN A 78 -7.76 0.17 -5.62
C ASN A 78 -8.26 0.34 -7.06
N ASN A 79 -7.40 0.12 -8.06
CA ASN A 79 -7.73 0.45 -9.46
C ASN A 79 -8.01 -0.77 -10.32
N VAL A 80 -7.65 -1.98 -9.87
CA VAL A 80 -7.88 -3.20 -10.65
C VAL A 80 -8.75 -4.20 -9.88
N LEU A 81 -8.31 -4.64 -8.70
CA LEU A 81 -9.01 -5.72 -7.98
C LEU A 81 -10.38 -5.27 -7.44
N PHE A 82 -10.41 -4.19 -6.66
CA PHE A 82 -11.63 -3.74 -5.99
C PHE A 82 -12.72 -3.28 -6.97
N PRO A 83 -12.43 -2.52 -8.04
CA PRO A 83 -13.45 -2.18 -9.03
C PRO A 83 -14.05 -3.44 -9.69
N ARG A 84 -13.23 -4.45 -9.99
CA ARG A 84 -13.73 -5.72 -10.54
C ARG A 84 -14.57 -6.50 -9.54
N ALA A 85 -14.19 -6.49 -8.26
CA ALA A 85 -14.93 -7.16 -7.20
C ALA A 85 -16.28 -6.49 -6.89
N LEU A 86 -16.39 -5.17 -7.07
CA LEU A 86 -17.61 -4.40 -6.84
C LEU A 86 -18.58 -4.46 -8.04
N ASN A 87 -18.06 -4.58 -9.26
CA ASN A 87 -18.84 -4.58 -10.50
C ASN A 87 -19.21 -6.00 -10.99
N GLY A 88 -18.68 -7.04 -10.34
CA GLY A 88 -18.93 -8.44 -10.69
C GLY A 88 -20.15 -9.06 -10.00
#